data_AF-A0A4R6J2T7-F1
#
_entry.id   AF-A0A4R6J2T7-F1
#
_cell.length_a   1.000
_cell.length_b   1.000
_cell.length_c   1.000
_cell.angle_alpha   90.00
_cell.angle_beta   90.00
_cell.angle_gamma   90.00
#
_symmetry.space_group_name_H-M   'P 1'
#
loop_
_entity.id
_entity.type
_entity.pdbx_description
1 polymer ?
#
loop_
_entity_poly.entity_id
_entity_poly.type
_entity_poly.pdbx_seq_one_letter_code
_entity_poly.pdbx_strand_id
1 'polypeptide(L)'
;MKKRYTALKYCMAFVFSLLLTAGYAQNTVKIDGQSFNRKWIKKGITEMTCFSRSGNQLVPFGAFNINTTEASDRLAIVTTLTMTNSDQVWIDTSISEANTMLPVYRSSYTPDRRMVLHFGKEVNGYYYDRKRNQETRIKEPITGSILESYAYPYLLAALPLTSGYKAALLVYDYKTDAKTHINKVLIEEVKSSSYKSDFTGEHAVWCVTVQEPATNDQYTYYIDKETRRLWKIEVRSKNQYVLMLNKEAEESTIAAKFDKEQALAMIQSGKSVIEGQAFARDNENEGILGGKAIFNINKKQYAAKGIAVLLIPYTAYYKEWVTRNESLRKKGVSIPLSKEAAACIKVATVYDDKGSFEFVNLQPGEYLLYTEFGYIHTSNRTEVVGYTDTYINGMFQGTSANTETYKVKGGASASIKKIITIKKEGERVSVKLKKTL
;
A
#
# COMPACT_ATOMS: atom_id res chain seq x y z
N MET A 1 39.18 -71.55 -31.97
CA MET A 1 38.21 -70.98 -32.94
C MET A 1 36.95 -70.57 -32.18
N LYS A 2 36.37 -69.39 -32.47
CA LYS A 2 35.24 -68.70 -31.79
C LYS A 2 35.58 -67.86 -30.55
N LYS A 3 36.20 -66.70 -30.78
CA LYS A 3 36.00 -65.46 -30.00
C LYS A 3 35.32 -64.47 -30.94
N ARG A 4 34.07 -64.09 -30.66
CA ARG A 4 33.38 -62.85 -31.03
C ARG A 4 31.90 -63.01 -30.65
N TYR A 5 31.27 -61.91 -30.25
CA TYR A 5 29.91 -61.77 -29.71
C TYR A 5 29.74 -62.01 -28.20
N THR A 6 30.34 -61.14 -27.38
CA THR A 6 29.78 -60.76 -26.06
C THR A 6 30.39 -59.46 -25.52
N ALA A 7 30.68 -58.50 -26.39
CA ALA A 7 31.26 -57.20 -26.01
C ALA A 7 30.52 -56.03 -26.68
N LEU A 8 29.18 -56.09 -26.75
CA LEU A 8 28.37 -54.97 -27.26
C LEU A 8 26.94 -54.93 -26.69
N LYS A 9 26.74 -55.34 -25.43
CA LYS A 9 25.45 -55.15 -24.72
C LYS A 9 25.56 -54.57 -23.32
N TYR A 10 26.76 -54.36 -22.79
CA TYR A 10 26.97 -53.79 -21.44
C TYR A 10 27.67 -52.42 -21.43
N CYS A 11 27.88 -51.78 -22.59
CA CYS A 11 28.33 -50.38 -22.66
C CYS A 11 27.19 -49.39 -22.96
N MET A 12 25.95 -49.85 -23.13
CA MET A 12 24.78 -49.01 -23.39
C MET A 12 23.76 -48.99 -22.24
N ALA A 13 24.19 -49.40 -21.04
CA ALA A 13 23.40 -49.33 -19.81
C ALA A 13 24.14 -48.64 -18.65
N PHE A 14 25.35 -48.11 -18.88
CA PHE A 14 26.15 -47.41 -17.86
C PHE A 14 26.40 -45.93 -18.21
N VAL A 15 25.81 -45.42 -19.30
CA VAL A 15 25.87 -44.00 -19.70
C VAL A 15 24.54 -43.27 -19.45
N PHE A 16 23.51 -43.97 -18.95
CA PHE A 16 22.19 -43.38 -18.66
C PHE A 16 21.89 -43.19 -17.16
N SER A 17 22.91 -43.27 -16.30
CA SER A 17 22.79 -43.04 -14.85
C SER A 17 23.67 -41.89 -14.35
N LEU A 18 24.23 -41.07 -15.26
CA LEU A 18 25.07 -39.91 -14.93
C LEU A 18 24.49 -38.56 -15.38
N LEU A 19 23.17 -38.50 -15.60
CA LEU A 19 22.44 -37.27 -15.91
C LEU A 19 21.15 -37.27 -15.09
N LEU A 20 21.19 -36.60 -13.94
CA LEU A 20 20.10 -35.83 -13.30
C LEU A 20 20.42 -35.53 -11.82
N THR A 21 21.66 -35.16 -11.50
CA THR A 21 21.92 -34.17 -10.44
C THR A 21 22.26 -32.84 -11.09
N ALA A 22 21.43 -32.41 -12.06
CA ALA A 22 21.26 -30.98 -12.27
C ALA A 22 20.58 -30.46 -11.01
N GLY A 23 21.39 -30.17 -9.98
CA GLY A 23 20.92 -29.40 -8.84
C GLY A 23 20.29 -28.15 -9.42
N TYR A 24 18.97 -28.01 -9.26
CA TYR A 24 18.25 -26.80 -9.62
C TYR A 24 18.81 -25.68 -8.74
N ALA A 25 19.92 -25.09 -9.16
CA ALA A 25 20.47 -23.91 -8.54
C ALA A 25 19.44 -22.81 -8.80
N GLN A 26 18.61 -22.53 -7.79
CA GLN A 26 17.66 -21.42 -7.87
C GLN A 26 18.44 -20.15 -8.18
N ASN A 27 17.95 -19.40 -9.15
CA ASN A 27 18.52 -18.10 -9.50
C ASN A 27 18.49 -17.21 -8.25
N THR A 28 19.65 -16.63 -7.94
CA THR A 28 19.76 -15.66 -6.86
C THR A 28 19.22 -14.33 -7.38
N VAL A 29 18.26 -13.74 -6.66
CA VAL A 29 17.69 -12.43 -7.00
C VAL A 29 18.82 -11.41 -6.96
N LYS A 30 18.94 -10.63 -8.04
CA LYS A 30 19.90 -9.53 -8.09
C LYS A 30 19.30 -8.33 -7.38
N ILE A 31 20.05 -7.75 -6.45
CA ILE A 31 19.67 -6.48 -5.80
C ILE A 31 20.19 -5.36 -6.71
N ASP A 32 19.47 -5.12 -7.80
CA ASP A 32 19.82 -4.22 -8.92
C ASP A 32 18.77 -3.11 -9.16
N GLY A 33 17.81 -2.99 -8.25
CA GLY A 33 16.69 -2.05 -8.33
C GLY A 33 15.58 -2.42 -9.31
N GLN A 34 15.70 -3.53 -10.06
CA GLN A 34 14.64 -4.01 -10.96
C GLN A 34 13.90 -5.22 -10.39
N SER A 35 14.57 -6.01 -9.55
CA SER A 35 13.99 -7.23 -8.99
C SER A 35 12.84 -6.99 -7.99
N PHE A 36 12.76 -5.79 -7.41
CA PHE A 36 11.72 -5.40 -6.46
C PHE A 36 10.85 -4.30 -7.07
N ASN A 37 9.55 -4.59 -7.23
CA ASN A 37 8.60 -3.60 -7.68
C ASN A 37 8.16 -2.71 -6.52
N ARG A 38 8.77 -1.52 -6.42
CA ARG A 38 8.53 -0.54 -5.35
C ARG A 38 7.06 -0.15 -5.19
N LYS A 39 6.24 -0.22 -6.24
CA LYS A 39 4.79 0.07 -6.16
C LYS A 39 4.04 -0.90 -5.24
N TRP A 40 4.62 -2.07 -4.99
CA TRP A 40 4.05 -3.12 -4.14
C TRP A 40 4.55 -3.08 -2.70
N ILE A 41 5.50 -2.19 -2.38
CA ILE A 41 5.90 -1.96 -1.01
C ILE A 41 4.82 -1.15 -0.31
N LYS A 42 4.15 -1.77 0.65
CA LYS A 42 3.11 -1.11 1.44
C LYS A 42 3.74 -0.25 2.53
N LYS A 43 3.31 1.01 2.53
CA LYS A 43 3.66 2.02 3.53
C LYS A 43 2.57 2.06 4.59
N GLY A 44 2.93 2.43 5.80
CA GLY A 44 2.03 2.51 6.95
C GLY A 44 2.27 1.39 7.96
N ILE A 45 1.31 1.24 8.87
CA ILE A 45 1.41 0.34 10.01
C ILE A 45 0.59 -0.92 9.72
N THR A 46 1.22 -2.08 9.78
CA THR A 46 0.55 -3.38 9.85
C THR A 46 0.64 -3.89 11.28
N GLU A 47 -0.51 -4.09 11.93
CA GLU A 47 -0.57 -4.71 13.24
C GLU A 47 -0.97 -6.18 13.10
N MET A 48 -0.29 -7.06 13.83
CA MET A 48 -0.57 -8.49 13.87
C MET A 48 -0.73 -8.97 15.31
N THR A 49 -1.59 -9.96 15.53
CA THR A 49 -1.65 -10.71 16.78
C THR A 49 -0.80 -11.96 16.65
N CYS A 50 0.09 -12.21 17.61
CA CYS A 50 0.97 -13.36 17.65
C CYS A 50 0.37 -14.47 18.51
N PHE A 51 0.30 -15.67 17.96
CA PHE A 51 -0.19 -16.87 18.62
C PHE A 51 0.91 -17.94 18.65
N SER A 52 1.01 -18.63 19.77
CA SER A 52 1.80 -19.85 19.90
C SER A 52 0.87 -21.04 19.89
N ARG A 53 1.39 -22.22 19.54
CA ARG A 53 0.63 -23.46 19.59
C ARG A 53 0.86 -24.16 20.92
N SER A 54 -0.22 -24.41 21.65
CA SER A 54 -0.24 -25.25 22.84
C SER A 54 -1.22 -26.41 22.61
N GLY A 55 -0.68 -27.60 22.34
CA GLY A 55 -1.47 -28.74 21.85
C GLY A 55 -2.19 -28.41 20.54
N ASN A 56 -3.53 -28.52 20.54
CA ASN A 56 -4.36 -28.17 19.39
C ASN A 56 -4.90 -26.73 19.42
N GLN A 57 -4.55 -25.94 20.43
CA GLN A 57 -5.06 -24.58 20.58
C GLN A 57 -4.00 -23.52 20.21
N LEU A 58 -4.49 -22.41 19.68
CA LEU A 58 -3.69 -21.20 19.47
C LEU A 58 -3.88 -20.28 20.67
N VAL A 59 -2.78 -19.91 21.32
CA VAL A 59 -2.78 -19.03 22.49
C VAL A 59 -2.12 -17.71 22.12
N PRO A 60 -2.82 -16.56 22.21
CA PRO A 60 -2.20 -15.28 21.93
C PRO A 60 -1.14 -14.96 22.98
N PHE A 61 0.04 -14.54 22.54
CA PHE A 61 1.15 -14.20 23.45
C PHE A 61 1.75 -12.82 23.18
N GLY A 62 1.29 -12.10 22.15
CA GLY A 62 1.77 -10.74 21.91
C GLY A 62 1.13 -10.06 20.70
N ALA A 63 1.57 -8.83 20.47
CA ALA A 63 1.25 -8.05 19.29
C ALA A 63 2.54 -7.69 18.55
N PHE A 64 2.51 -7.80 17.23
CA PHE A 64 3.62 -7.48 16.35
C PHE A 64 3.23 -6.37 15.38
N ASN A 65 3.90 -5.24 15.49
CA ASN A 65 3.67 -4.09 14.62
C ASN A 65 4.80 -3.97 13.62
N ILE A 66 4.47 -3.71 12.36
CA ILE A 66 5.40 -3.45 11.26
C ILE A 66 5.07 -2.06 10.75
N ASN A 67 5.97 -1.11 10.92
CA ASN A 67 5.82 0.24 10.40
C ASN A 67 6.80 0.45 9.25
N THR A 68 6.25 0.60 8.04
CA THR A 68 7.02 0.85 6.83
C THR A 68 6.86 2.30 6.42
N THR A 69 7.96 3.04 6.42
CA THR A 69 8.00 4.46 6.03
C THR A 69 8.99 4.67 4.91
N GLU A 70 8.72 5.67 4.09
CA GLU A 70 9.61 6.08 3.02
C GLU A 70 9.82 7.59 3.11
N ALA A 71 11.08 7.99 3.16
CA ALA A 71 11.49 9.39 3.20
C ALA A 71 12.66 9.59 2.25
N SER A 72 12.53 10.54 1.32
CA SER A 72 13.52 10.85 0.29
C SER A 72 13.90 9.62 -0.55
N ASP A 73 15.08 9.06 -0.29
CA ASP A 73 15.73 7.94 -0.96
C ASP A 73 15.86 6.71 -0.05
N ARG A 74 15.20 6.69 1.11
CA ARG A 74 15.28 5.62 2.12
C ARG A 74 13.94 4.98 2.39
N LEU A 75 13.98 3.65 2.51
CA LEU A 75 12.90 2.82 3.03
C LEU A 75 13.28 2.38 4.45
N ALA A 76 12.46 2.72 5.44
CA ALA A 76 12.65 2.27 6.81
C ALA A 76 11.52 1.33 7.22
N ILE A 77 11.90 0.18 7.77
CA ILE A 77 11.01 -0.81 8.36
C ILE A 77 11.34 -0.88 9.85
N VAL A 78 10.38 -0.53 10.69
CA VAL A 78 10.49 -0.64 12.14
C VAL A 78 9.51 -1.67 12.63
N THR A 79 9.99 -2.73 13.28
CA THR A 79 9.14 -3.75 13.88
C THR A 79 9.13 -3.61 15.39
N THR A 80 7.99 -3.93 16.01
CA THR A 80 7.83 -3.91 17.46
C THR A 80 7.03 -5.13 17.90
N LEU A 81 7.66 -6.00 18.70
CA LEU A 81 6.98 -7.11 19.37
C LEU A 81 6.73 -6.73 20.82
N THR A 82 5.46 -6.71 21.22
CA THR A 82 5.03 -6.53 22.60
C THR A 82 4.46 -7.83 23.12
N MET A 83 5.01 -8.35 24.22
CA MET A 83 4.55 -9.59 24.82
C MET A 83 3.34 -9.36 25.72
N THR A 84 2.34 -10.23 25.65
CA THR A 84 1.20 -10.20 26.57
C THR A 84 1.67 -10.52 27.98
N ASN A 85 1.16 -9.78 28.98
CA ASN A 85 1.50 -9.95 30.41
C ASN A 85 2.98 -9.68 30.75
N SER A 86 3.66 -8.82 30.00
CA SER A 86 5.05 -8.44 30.25
C SER A 86 5.32 -7.03 29.73
N ASP A 87 6.21 -6.29 30.39
CA ASP A 87 6.70 -4.99 29.93
C ASP A 87 7.81 -5.12 28.87
N GLN A 88 8.11 -6.35 28.43
CA GLN A 88 9.12 -6.60 27.42
C GLN A 88 8.64 -6.17 26.03
N VAL A 89 9.42 -5.26 25.45
CA VAL A 89 9.25 -4.78 24.07
C VAL A 89 10.53 -5.02 23.30
N TRP A 90 10.42 -5.64 22.12
CA TRP A 90 11.53 -5.84 21.21
C TRP A 90 11.33 -4.93 20.00
N ILE A 91 12.32 -4.11 19.70
CA ILE A 91 12.27 -3.12 18.62
C ILE A 91 13.42 -3.39 17.68
N ASP A 92 13.10 -3.56 16.40
CA ASP A 92 14.09 -3.71 15.34
C ASP A 92 13.85 -2.64 14.28
N THR A 93 14.90 -1.97 13.86
CA THR A 93 14.86 -0.97 12.78
C THR A 93 15.80 -1.41 11.67
N SER A 94 15.28 -1.51 10.46
CA SER A 94 16.05 -1.75 9.24
C SER A 94 15.82 -0.60 8.27
N ILE A 95 16.89 -0.03 7.73
CA ILE A 95 16.84 1.03 6.73
C ILE A 95 17.61 0.56 5.51
N SER A 96 16.96 0.68 4.35
CA SER A 96 17.53 0.38 3.04
C SER A 96 17.39 1.57 2.10
N GLU A 97 18.19 1.60 1.05
CA GLU A 97 17.97 2.47 -0.10
C GLU A 97 16.63 2.14 -0.76
N ALA A 98 15.78 3.13 -1.02
CA ALA A 98 14.44 2.94 -1.54
C ALA A 98 14.41 2.42 -2.99
N ASN A 99 15.46 2.65 -3.77
CA ASN A 99 15.52 2.24 -5.18
C ASN A 99 16.13 0.85 -5.36
N THR A 100 17.20 0.55 -4.62
CA THR A 100 17.96 -0.70 -4.79
C THR A 100 17.57 -1.76 -3.77
N MET A 101 17.01 -1.37 -2.61
CA MET A 101 16.83 -2.19 -1.41
C MET A 101 18.13 -2.59 -0.69
N LEU A 102 19.28 -2.03 -1.10
CA LEU A 102 20.54 -2.25 -0.40
C LEU A 102 20.45 -1.73 1.03
N PRO A 103 20.95 -2.50 2.02
CA PRO A 103 20.87 -2.10 3.40
C PRO A 103 21.79 -0.92 3.68
N VAL A 104 21.35 -0.03 4.57
CA VAL A 104 22.09 1.16 5.03
C VAL A 104 22.33 1.08 6.53
N TYR A 105 21.33 0.63 7.28
CA TYR A 105 21.38 0.61 8.74
C TYR A 105 20.49 -0.48 9.33
N ARG A 106 20.93 -1.05 10.46
CA ARG A 106 20.15 -1.97 11.28
C ARG A 106 20.39 -1.67 12.76
N SER A 107 19.33 -1.67 13.56
CA SER A 107 19.46 -1.71 15.02
C SER A 107 18.43 -2.60 15.68
N SER A 108 18.88 -3.41 16.65
CA SER A 108 18.06 -4.32 17.45
C SER A 108 18.13 -3.92 18.90
N TYR A 109 16.97 -3.70 19.52
CA TYR A 109 16.83 -3.39 20.92
C TYR A 109 15.89 -4.41 21.56
N THR A 110 16.44 -5.24 22.44
CA THR A 110 15.65 -6.16 23.27
C THR A 110 16.09 -6.01 24.74
N PRO A 111 15.37 -6.61 25.70
CA PRO A 111 15.83 -6.67 27.09
C PRO A 111 17.23 -7.29 27.24
N ASP A 112 17.60 -8.19 26.32
CA ASP A 112 18.80 -9.00 26.40
C ASP A 112 19.98 -8.46 25.58
N ARG A 113 19.72 -7.64 24.55
CA ARG A 113 20.78 -7.13 23.66
C ARG A 113 20.51 -5.72 23.13
N ARG A 114 21.60 -5.06 22.75
CA ARG A 114 21.59 -3.90 21.85
C ARG A 114 22.52 -4.19 20.68
N MET A 115 22.08 -3.92 19.46
CA MET A 115 22.92 -4.07 18.28
C MET A 115 22.70 -2.88 17.37
N VAL A 116 23.78 -2.38 16.77
CA VAL A 116 23.73 -1.34 15.73
C VAL A 116 24.73 -1.73 14.65
N LEU A 117 24.29 -1.72 13.40
CA LEU A 117 25.09 -2.01 12.21
C LEU A 117 24.87 -0.90 11.17
N HIS A 118 25.95 -0.49 10.54
CA HIS A 118 26.00 0.43 9.42
C HIS A 118 26.57 -0.32 8.22
N PHE A 119 25.85 -0.26 7.10
CA PHE A 119 26.21 -0.99 5.89
C PHE A 119 26.90 -0.05 4.89
N GLY A 120 27.92 -0.57 4.23
CA GLY A 120 28.70 0.10 3.20
C GLY A 120 29.58 -0.94 2.50
N LYS A 121 30.83 -0.59 2.16
CA LYS A 121 31.81 -1.60 1.70
C LYS A 121 32.13 -2.65 2.77
N GLU A 122 31.95 -2.28 4.03
CA GLU A 122 32.07 -3.13 5.21
C GLU A 122 30.85 -2.88 6.10
N VAL A 123 30.41 -3.90 6.85
CA VAL A 123 29.51 -3.71 8.00
C VAL A 123 30.34 -3.23 9.17
N ASN A 124 29.97 -2.09 9.73
CA ASN A 124 30.57 -1.54 10.94
C ASN A 124 29.51 -1.41 12.03
N GLY A 125 29.88 -1.65 13.28
CA GLY A 125 28.90 -1.54 14.35
C GLY A 125 29.33 -2.16 15.67
N TYR A 126 28.34 -2.51 16.48
CA TYR A 126 28.55 -3.23 17.72
C TYR A 126 27.36 -4.14 18.05
N TYR A 127 27.65 -5.17 18.83
CA TYR A 127 26.69 -6.00 19.55
C TYR A 127 27.00 -5.92 21.03
N TYR A 128 26.02 -5.57 21.85
CA TYR A 128 26.13 -5.48 23.30
C TYR A 128 25.20 -6.50 23.95
N ASP A 129 25.79 -7.53 24.56
CA ASP A 129 25.11 -8.52 25.39
C ASP A 129 24.84 -7.91 26.77
N ARG A 130 23.56 -7.66 27.08
CA ARG A 130 23.17 -7.07 28.37
C ARG A 130 23.27 -8.06 29.51
N LYS A 131 23.16 -9.37 29.24
CA LYS A 131 23.27 -10.41 30.28
C LYS A 131 24.71 -10.58 30.73
N ARG A 132 25.65 -10.51 29.80
CA ARG A 132 27.09 -10.63 30.07
C ARG A 132 27.79 -9.29 30.30
N ASN A 133 27.09 -8.18 30.12
CA ASN A 133 27.66 -6.83 30.12
C ASN A 133 28.89 -6.71 29.21
N GLN A 134 28.78 -7.25 28.00
CA GLN A 134 29.90 -7.38 27.06
C GLN A 134 29.56 -6.74 25.73
N GLU A 135 30.46 -5.88 25.23
CA GLU A 135 30.37 -5.30 23.88
C GLU A 135 31.36 -5.98 22.93
N THR A 136 30.87 -6.34 21.75
CA THR A 136 31.65 -6.84 20.62
C THR A 136 31.59 -5.81 19.50
N ARG A 137 32.75 -5.31 19.05
CA ARG A 137 32.85 -4.45 17.87
C ARG A 137 32.76 -5.29 16.60
N ILE A 138 32.01 -4.79 15.62
CA ILE A 138 31.76 -5.48 14.36
C ILE A 138 32.42 -4.67 13.26
N LYS A 139 33.28 -5.33 12.48
CA LYS A 139 33.89 -4.79 11.27
C LYS A 139 34.16 -5.93 10.30
N GLU A 140 33.30 -6.05 9.29
CA GLU A 140 33.31 -7.20 8.37
C GLU A 140 33.16 -6.73 6.93
N PRO A 141 33.99 -7.20 5.99
CA PRO A 141 33.79 -6.89 4.58
C PRO A 141 32.50 -7.53 4.08
N ILE A 142 31.75 -6.78 3.26
CA ILE A 142 30.63 -7.33 2.48
C ILE A 142 31.05 -7.39 1.02
N THR A 143 30.75 -8.53 0.39
CA THR A 143 30.85 -8.69 -1.06
C THR A 143 29.49 -9.06 -1.63
N GLY A 144 29.08 -8.33 -2.68
CA GLY A 144 27.88 -8.63 -3.45
C GLY A 144 26.62 -7.93 -2.98
N SER A 145 25.55 -8.20 -3.73
CA SER A 145 24.21 -7.66 -3.53
C SER A 145 23.47 -8.47 -2.47
N ILE A 146 23.37 -7.94 -1.26
CA ILE A 146 22.71 -8.59 -0.12
C ILE A 146 21.58 -7.73 0.46
N LEU A 147 20.59 -8.38 1.07
CA LEU A 147 19.55 -7.74 1.86
C LEU A 147 19.86 -7.82 3.35
N GLU A 148 19.17 -7.04 4.17
CA GLU A 148 19.20 -7.22 5.62
C GLU A 148 18.13 -8.24 6.05
N SER A 149 18.46 -9.11 7.02
CA SER A 149 17.65 -10.27 7.40
C SER A 149 16.26 -9.90 7.97
N TYR A 150 16.12 -8.76 8.63
CA TYR A 150 14.82 -8.28 9.13
C TYR A 150 14.02 -7.50 8.08
N ALA A 151 14.66 -6.94 7.06
CA ALA A 151 13.97 -6.22 5.98
C ALA A 151 13.35 -7.17 4.95
N TYR A 152 14.06 -8.24 4.56
CA TYR A 152 13.64 -9.09 3.44
C TYR A 152 12.20 -9.67 3.57
N PRO A 153 11.70 -10.08 4.75
CA PRO A 153 10.36 -10.65 4.87
C PRO A 153 9.27 -9.70 4.36
N TYR A 154 9.47 -8.39 4.58
CA TYR A 154 8.53 -7.34 4.20
C TYR A 154 8.73 -6.84 2.77
N LEU A 155 9.82 -7.28 2.11
CA LEU A 155 10.09 -7.03 0.70
C LEU A 155 9.59 -8.16 -0.22
N LEU A 156 9.21 -9.32 0.34
CA LEU A 156 8.67 -10.45 -0.44
C LEU A 156 7.47 -10.06 -1.31
N ALA A 157 6.61 -9.16 -0.81
CA ALA A 157 5.44 -8.68 -1.54
C ALA A 157 5.80 -7.88 -2.81
N ALA A 158 7.01 -7.32 -2.86
CA ALA A 158 7.52 -6.56 -4.01
C ALA A 158 8.16 -7.42 -5.10
N LEU A 159 8.36 -8.72 -4.86
CA LEU A 159 8.82 -9.65 -5.89
C LEU A 159 7.72 -9.92 -6.94
N PRO A 160 8.08 -10.35 -8.16
CA PRO A 160 7.12 -10.70 -9.20
C PRO A 160 6.45 -12.05 -8.93
N LEU A 161 5.73 -12.16 -7.81
CA LEU A 161 5.11 -13.40 -7.34
C LEU A 161 4.09 -13.92 -8.36
N THR A 162 4.27 -15.19 -8.75
CA THR A 162 3.36 -15.99 -9.58
C THR A 162 3.43 -17.45 -9.11
N SER A 163 2.42 -18.27 -9.45
CA SER A 163 2.47 -19.71 -9.11
C SER A 163 3.72 -20.36 -9.69
N GLY A 164 4.46 -21.12 -8.87
CA GLY A 164 5.71 -21.78 -9.26
C GLY A 164 6.95 -20.89 -9.19
N TYR A 165 6.83 -19.62 -8.80
CA TYR A 165 7.98 -18.74 -8.58
C TYR A 165 8.90 -19.32 -7.51
N LYS A 166 10.21 -19.35 -7.81
CA LYS A 166 11.29 -19.78 -6.91
C LYS A 166 12.46 -18.84 -7.09
N ALA A 167 13.11 -18.48 -5.99
CA ALA A 167 14.29 -17.65 -6.03
C ALA A 167 15.09 -17.78 -4.74
N ALA A 168 16.37 -17.46 -4.81
CA ALA A 168 17.21 -17.33 -3.62
C ALA A 168 17.52 -15.85 -3.32
N LEU A 169 17.56 -15.50 -2.04
CA LEU A 169 18.04 -14.22 -1.56
C LEU A 169 19.33 -14.44 -0.75
N LEU A 170 20.27 -13.51 -0.84
CA LEU A 170 21.38 -13.42 0.10
C LEU A 170 21.02 -12.37 1.14
N VAL A 171 21.09 -12.76 2.42
CA VAL A 171 20.77 -11.88 3.54
C VAL A 171 21.95 -11.80 4.49
N TYR A 172 22.22 -10.61 5.02
CA TYR A 172 23.11 -10.41 6.14
C TYR A 172 22.33 -10.55 7.44
N ASP A 173 22.76 -11.48 8.28
CA ASP A 173 22.22 -11.76 9.61
C ASP A 173 23.35 -11.91 10.61
N TYR A 174 23.60 -10.89 11.41
CA TYR A 174 24.66 -10.94 12.42
C TYR A 174 24.25 -11.86 13.58
N LYS A 175 25.09 -12.84 13.88
CA LYS A 175 24.93 -13.79 14.98
C LYS A 175 26.28 -13.97 15.66
N THR A 176 26.33 -13.76 16.98
CA THR A 176 27.54 -14.00 17.75
C THR A 176 28.04 -15.42 17.49
N ASP A 177 29.35 -15.55 17.26
CA ASP A 177 30.05 -16.83 17.03
C ASP A 177 29.73 -17.56 15.71
N ALA A 178 29.00 -16.93 14.78
CA ALA A 178 28.76 -17.51 13.47
C ALA A 178 30.02 -17.44 12.58
N LYS A 179 30.25 -18.49 11.78
CA LYS A 179 31.36 -18.55 10.81
C LYS A 179 31.18 -17.58 9.64
N THR A 180 29.93 -17.26 9.31
CA THR A 180 29.53 -16.30 8.29
C THR A 180 28.21 -15.68 8.70
N HIS A 181 28.05 -14.39 8.38
CA HIS A 181 26.79 -13.66 8.57
C HIS A 181 26.00 -13.50 7.28
N ILE A 182 26.55 -13.92 6.14
CA ILE A 182 25.82 -13.94 4.87
C ILE A 182 25.20 -15.32 4.72
N ASN A 183 23.87 -15.37 4.71
CA ASN A 183 23.08 -16.58 4.61
C ASN A 183 22.21 -16.55 3.35
N LYS A 184 21.95 -17.74 2.82
CA LYS A 184 21.00 -17.92 1.71
C LYS A 184 19.61 -18.13 2.29
N VAL A 185 18.62 -17.46 1.73
CA VAL A 185 17.19 -17.67 2.00
C VAL A 185 16.56 -18.17 0.72
N LEU A 186 15.73 -19.22 0.81
CA LEU A 186 15.14 -19.87 -0.36
C LEU A 186 13.63 -19.63 -0.38
N ILE A 187 13.15 -19.01 -1.45
CA ILE A 187 11.73 -19.02 -1.79
C ILE A 187 11.48 -20.35 -2.51
N GLU A 188 10.93 -21.31 -1.78
CA GLU A 188 10.80 -22.70 -2.25
C GLU A 188 9.56 -22.91 -3.11
N GLU A 189 8.47 -22.23 -2.76
CA GLU A 189 7.18 -22.35 -3.41
C GLU A 189 6.41 -21.04 -3.31
N VAL A 190 5.82 -20.63 -4.43
CA VAL A 190 4.74 -19.66 -4.46
C VAL A 190 3.53 -20.32 -5.10
N LYS A 191 2.38 -20.31 -4.42
CA LYS A 191 1.13 -20.85 -4.96
C LYS A 191 -0.05 -19.95 -4.73
N SER A 192 -1.09 -20.15 -5.52
CA SER A 192 -2.38 -19.50 -5.33
C SER A 192 -3.14 -20.16 -4.19
N SER A 193 -3.77 -19.35 -3.34
CA SER A 193 -4.66 -19.82 -2.27
C SER A 193 -5.74 -18.76 -2.00
N SER A 194 -6.63 -19.01 -1.04
CA SER A 194 -7.52 -17.99 -0.47
C SER A 194 -7.28 -17.81 1.02
N TYR A 195 -7.52 -16.60 1.50
CA TYR A 195 -7.51 -16.24 2.91
C TYR A 195 -8.86 -15.63 3.25
N LYS A 196 -9.53 -16.15 4.29
CA LYS A 196 -10.78 -15.60 4.78
C LYS A 196 -10.50 -14.68 5.97
N SER A 197 -10.75 -13.40 5.78
CA SER A 197 -10.83 -12.39 6.83
C SER A 197 -12.22 -12.39 7.46
N ASP A 198 -12.27 -12.18 8.78
CA ASP A 198 -13.52 -11.99 9.50
C ASP A 198 -14.17 -10.61 9.23
N PHE A 199 -13.40 -9.65 8.72
CA PHE A 199 -13.84 -8.27 8.48
C PHE A 199 -14.12 -7.98 7.00
N THR A 200 -13.28 -8.48 6.11
CA THR A 200 -13.29 -8.11 4.69
C THR A 200 -13.59 -9.30 3.76
N GLY A 201 -13.86 -10.48 4.34
CA GLY A 201 -14.30 -11.66 3.61
C GLY A 201 -13.15 -12.43 2.94
N GLU A 202 -13.43 -13.06 1.82
CA GLU A 202 -12.46 -13.92 1.13
C GLU A 202 -11.54 -13.11 0.18
N HIS A 203 -10.24 -13.37 0.29
CA HIS A 203 -9.18 -12.74 -0.48
C HIS A 203 -8.36 -13.78 -1.23
N ALA A 204 -8.08 -13.50 -2.50
CA ALA A 204 -7.15 -14.31 -3.28
C ALA A 204 -5.72 -13.92 -2.89
N VAL A 205 -4.91 -14.91 -2.50
CA VAL A 205 -3.56 -14.67 -1.97
C VAL A 205 -2.50 -15.51 -2.67
N TRP A 206 -1.28 -15.00 -2.68
CA TRP A 206 -0.05 -15.77 -2.84
C TRP A 206 0.34 -16.35 -1.49
N CYS A 207 0.47 -17.67 -1.44
CA CYS A 207 1.10 -18.38 -0.34
C CYS A 207 2.58 -18.57 -0.71
N VAL A 208 3.47 -17.86 -0.03
CA VAL A 208 4.91 -17.82 -0.28
C VAL A 208 5.62 -18.59 0.82
N THR A 209 6.18 -19.75 0.50
CA THR A 209 6.96 -20.57 1.41
C THR A 209 8.43 -20.21 1.29
N VAL A 210 9.03 -19.86 2.42
CA VAL A 210 10.43 -19.46 2.54
C VAL A 210 11.14 -20.40 3.52
N GLN A 211 12.30 -20.90 3.13
CA GLN A 211 13.18 -21.71 3.97
C GLN A 211 14.47 -20.93 4.25
N GLU A 212 14.92 -20.95 5.50
CA GLU A 212 16.22 -20.45 5.94
C GLU A 212 17.12 -21.64 6.32
N PRO A 213 17.95 -22.17 5.39
CA PRO A 213 18.78 -23.34 5.67
C PRO A 213 19.74 -23.18 6.85
N ALA A 214 20.18 -21.95 7.15
CA ALA A 214 21.11 -21.67 8.25
C ALA A 214 20.51 -21.97 9.63
N THR A 215 19.20 -21.79 9.80
CA THR A 215 18.47 -22.05 11.06
C THR A 215 17.54 -23.25 10.97
N ASN A 216 17.29 -23.74 9.76
CA ASN A 216 16.25 -24.70 9.42
C ASN A 216 14.83 -24.18 9.72
N ASP A 217 14.65 -22.87 9.70
CA ASP A 217 13.35 -22.23 9.90
C ASP A 217 12.58 -22.18 8.58
N GLN A 218 11.27 -22.41 8.68
CA GLN A 218 10.34 -22.30 7.56
C GLN A 218 9.29 -21.25 7.87
N TYR A 219 9.02 -20.39 6.88
CA TYR A 219 8.02 -19.33 6.96
C TYR A 219 7.02 -19.50 5.83
N THR A 220 5.75 -19.16 6.08
CA THR A 220 4.72 -19.12 5.05
C THR A 220 3.96 -17.80 5.14
N TYR A 221 4.09 -16.98 4.11
CA TYR A 221 3.45 -15.66 4.03
C TYR A 221 2.21 -15.73 3.14
N TYR A 222 1.11 -15.16 3.61
CA TYR A 222 -0.14 -15.02 2.86
C TYR A 222 -0.24 -13.57 2.41
N ILE A 223 0.07 -13.31 1.14
CA ILE A 223 0.17 -11.97 0.55
C ILE A 223 -0.95 -11.80 -0.47
N ASP A 224 -1.78 -10.77 -0.30
CA ASP A 224 -2.89 -10.48 -1.21
C ASP A 224 -2.44 -10.31 -2.67
N LYS A 225 -3.17 -10.89 -3.62
CA LYS A 225 -2.81 -10.81 -5.04
C LYS A 225 -3.01 -9.43 -5.64
N GLU A 226 -4.05 -8.72 -5.22
CA GLU A 226 -4.44 -7.41 -5.76
C GLU A 226 -3.72 -6.30 -5.00
N THR A 227 -3.82 -6.34 -3.68
CA THR A 227 -3.36 -5.27 -2.81
C THR A 227 -1.96 -5.49 -2.27
N ARG A 228 -1.38 -6.70 -2.35
CA ARG A 228 -0.08 -7.04 -1.72
C ARG A 228 -0.05 -6.90 -0.19
N ARG A 229 -1.22 -6.81 0.44
CA ARG A 229 -1.36 -6.83 1.90
C ARG A 229 -0.87 -8.14 2.48
N LEU A 230 -0.15 -8.08 3.60
CA LEU A 230 0.24 -9.27 4.36
C LEU A 230 -0.88 -9.65 5.33
N TRP A 231 -1.54 -10.77 5.07
CA TRP A 231 -2.68 -11.24 5.87
C TRP A 231 -2.24 -12.10 7.06
N LYS A 232 -1.27 -12.97 6.83
CA LYS A 232 -0.88 -14.00 7.78
C LYS A 232 0.56 -14.44 7.54
N ILE A 233 1.26 -14.77 8.63
CA ILE A 233 2.58 -15.39 8.61
C ILE A 233 2.52 -16.64 9.50
N GLU A 234 2.90 -17.79 8.97
CA GLU A 234 3.22 -18.97 9.78
C GLU A 234 4.74 -19.09 9.89
N VAL A 235 5.24 -19.37 11.10
CA VAL A 235 6.65 -19.62 11.37
C VAL A 235 6.77 -20.99 12.03
N ARG A 236 7.64 -21.83 11.47
CA ARG A 236 8.03 -23.12 12.02
C ARG A 236 9.52 -23.08 12.26
N SER A 237 9.91 -23.06 13.53
CA SER A 237 11.31 -23.06 13.95
C SER A 237 11.52 -24.19 14.94
N LYS A 238 12.26 -25.23 14.53
CA LYS A 238 12.49 -26.44 15.34
C LYS A 238 11.17 -27.02 15.87
N ASN A 239 10.91 -26.89 17.18
CA ASN A 239 9.71 -27.38 17.86
C ASN A 239 8.68 -26.28 18.16
N GLN A 240 8.89 -25.06 17.66
CA GLN A 240 8.02 -23.91 17.87
C GLN A 240 7.20 -23.63 16.63
N TYR A 241 5.92 -23.30 16.87
CA TYR A 241 5.01 -22.78 15.87
C TYR A 241 4.51 -21.41 16.33
N VAL A 242 4.70 -20.41 15.48
CA VAL A 242 4.14 -19.07 15.67
C VAL A 242 3.23 -18.76 14.50
N LEU A 243 2.03 -18.28 14.80
CA LEU A 243 1.10 -17.74 13.83
C LEU A 243 0.94 -16.24 14.10
N MET A 244 1.12 -15.42 13.07
CA MET A 244 0.82 -14.00 13.12
C MET A 244 -0.36 -13.73 12.19
N LEU A 245 -1.42 -13.12 12.73
CA LEU A 245 -2.62 -12.74 11.96
C LEU A 245 -2.75 -11.21 11.94
N ASN A 246 -2.93 -10.62 10.75
CA ASN A 246 -3.18 -9.19 10.60
C ASN A 246 -4.46 -8.83 11.38
N LYS A 247 -4.41 -7.80 12.23
CA LYS A 247 -5.57 -7.34 13.01
C LYS A 247 -6.59 -6.58 12.19
N GLU A 248 -6.19 -6.16 10.99
CA GLU A 248 -7.00 -5.32 10.13
C GLU A 248 -7.41 -4.01 10.79
N ALA A 249 -6.50 -3.42 11.58
CA ALA A 249 -6.76 -2.25 12.42
C ALA A 249 -7.51 -1.13 11.68
N GLU A 250 -7.14 -0.83 10.44
CA GLU A 250 -7.82 0.18 9.60
C GLU A 250 -9.31 -0.15 9.33
N GLU A 251 -9.63 -1.41 9.03
CA GLU A 251 -10.99 -1.91 8.76
C GLU A 251 -11.79 -2.10 10.04
N SER A 252 -11.12 -2.51 11.13
CA SER A 252 -11.73 -2.67 12.45
C SER A 252 -12.24 -1.35 13.06
N THR A 253 -11.98 -0.20 12.41
CA THR A 253 -12.40 1.13 12.88
C THR A 253 -13.79 1.58 12.43
N ILE A 254 -14.46 0.82 11.53
CA ILE A 254 -15.86 1.06 11.18
C ILE A 254 -16.74 0.24 12.13
N ALA A 255 -17.32 0.92 13.13
CA ALA A 255 -18.14 0.27 14.15
C ALA A 255 -19.51 -0.19 13.61
N ALA A 256 -20.07 0.53 12.64
CA ALA A 256 -21.31 0.17 11.99
C ALA A 256 -21.14 -1.14 11.19
N LYS A 257 -21.99 -2.14 11.46
CA LYS A 257 -22.03 -3.38 10.70
C LYS A 257 -22.56 -3.11 9.28
N PHE A 258 -21.88 -3.66 8.27
CA PHE A 258 -22.39 -3.63 6.90
C PHE A 258 -23.54 -4.63 6.72
N ASP A 259 -24.63 -4.16 6.11
CA ASP A 259 -25.79 -4.97 5.72
C ASP A 259 -25.95 -4.89 4.20
N LYS A 260 -25.56 -5.99 3.53
CA LYS A 260 -25.57 -6.11 2.08
C LYS A 260 -26.99 -6.15 1.51
N GLU A 261 -27.90 -6.86 2.17
CA GLU A 261 -29.27 -7.03 1.68
C GLU A 261 -30.01 -5.70 1.73
N GLN A 262 -29.87 -4.96 2.83
CA GLN A 262 -30.39 -3.61 2.96
C GLN A 262 -29.82 -2.68 1.89
N ALA A 263 -28.49 -2.67 1.71
CA ALA A 263 -27.83 -1.77 0.77
C ALA A 263 -28.25 -2.04 -0.69
N LEU A 264 -28.38 -3.32 -1.09
CA LEU A 264 -28.85 -3.70 -2.42
C LEU A 264 -30.32 -3.34 -2.63
N ALA A 265 -31.19 -3.58 -1.64
CA ALA A 265 -32.60 -3.23 -1.73
C ALA A 265 -32.80 -1.73 -2.02
N MET A 266 -32.02 -0.87 -1.37
CA MET A 266 -32.07 0.58 -1.58
C MET A 266 -31.80 1.00 -3.03
N ILE A 267 -31.00 0.26 -3.80
CA ILE A 267 -30.56 0.65 -5.15
C ILE A 267 -31.16 -0.18 -6.30
N GLN A 268 -31.90 -1.25 -5.97
CA GLN A 268 -32.46 -2.19 -6.96
C GLN A 268 -33.98 -2.38 -6.87
N SER A 269 -34.61 -2.11 -5.73
CA SER A 269 -35.98 -2.58 -5.46
C SER A 269 -37.03 -1.49 -5.28
N GLY A 270 -36.70 -0.22 -5.51
CA GLY A 270 -37.66 0.89 -5.43
C GLY A 270 -38.20 1.33 -6.79
N LYS A 271 -38.98 2.42 -6.80
CA LYS A 271 -39.62 3.03 -7.97
C LYS A 271 -39.24 4.50 -8.14
N SER A 272 -38.40 5.03 -7.26
CA SER A 272 -37.99 6.43 -7.26
C SER A 272 -36.85 6.67 -8.27
N VAL A 273 -36.70 7.93 -8.69
CA VAL A 273 -35.72 8.36 -9.68
C VAL A 273 -34.94 9.56 -9.16
N ILE A 274 -33.63 9.56 -9.34
CA ILE A 274 -32.79 10.74 -9.20
C ILE A 274 -32.30 11.13 -10.58
N GLU A 275 -32.59 12.34 -11.02
CA GLU A 275 -32.10 12.91 -12.28
C GLU A 275 -31.31 14.18 -12.00
N GLY A 276 -30.29 14.49 -12.79
CA GLY A 276 -29.48 15.64 -12.48
C GLY A 276 -28.54 16.12 -13.57
N GLN A 277 -27.84 17.21 -13.26
CA GLN A 277 -26.80 17.80 -14.10
C GLN A 277 -25.51 18.00 -13.31
N ALA A 278 -24.38 17.58 -13.89
CA ALA A 278 -23.03 17.82 -13.38
C ALA A 278 -22.35 18.95 -14.17
N PHE A 279 -21.92 20.00 -13.47
CA PHE A 279 -21.19 21.11 -14.11
C PHE A 279 -20.32 21.89 -13.11
N ALA A 280 -19.24 22.48 -13.62
CA ALA A 280 -18.42 23.44 -12.90
C ALA A 280 -18.72 24.86 -13.39
N ARG A 281 -18.48 25.83 -12.52
CA ARG A 281 -18.36 27.23 -12.91
C ARG A 281 -17.03 27.74 -12.39
N ASP A 282 -16.26 28.28 -13.32
CA ASP A 282 -15.05 29.00 -13.00
C ASP A 282 -15.40 30.28 -12.23
N ASN A 283 -14.54 30.74 -11.33
CA ASN A 283 -14.69 32.02 -10.66
C ASN A 283 -13.42 32.83 -10.91
N GLU A 284 -13.54 33.89 -11.72
CA GLU A 284 -12.41 34.73 -12.16
C GLU A 284 -11.93 35.70 -11.06
N ASN A 285 -12.54 35.68 -9.87
CA ASN A 285 -12.27 36.62 -8.79
C ASN A 285 -11.11 36.12 -7.90
N GLU A 286 -9.90 36.60 -8.18
CA GLU A 286 -8.76 36.54 -7.26
C GLU A 286 -8.64 37.86 -6.46
N GLY A 287 -8.20 37.81 -5.18
CA GLY A 287 -7.97 39.00 -4.33
C GLY A 287 -8.91 39.14 -3.11
N ILE A 288 -9.12 40.36 -2.63
CA ILE A 288 -9.89 40.71 -1.38
C ILE A 288 -11.38 40.28 -1.46
N LEU A 289 -11.89 39.95 -2.65
CA LEU A 289 -13.23 39.39 -2.90
C LEU A 289 -13.22 37.86 -3.16
N GLY A 290 -12.05 37.22 -3.08
CA GLY A 290 -11.87 35.78 -3.22
C GLY A 290 -12.72 35.04 -2.19
N GLY A 291 -13.70 34.30 -2.66
CA GLY A 291 -14.65 33.54 -1.83
C GLY A 291 -16.06 34.13 -1.73
N LYS A 292 -16.32 35.32 -2.27
CA LYS A 292 -17.70 35.81 -2.49
C LYS A 292 -18.01 35.77 -3.98
N ALA A 293 -18.67 34.70 -4.42
CA ALA A 293 -19.31 34.63 -5.72
C ALA A 293 -20.51 35.60 -5.72
N ILE A 294 -20.26 36.91 -5.83
CA ILE A 294 -21.31 37.93 -5.72
C ILE A 294 -22.29 37.82 -6.89
N PHE A 295 -21.88 37.29 -8.05
CA PHE A 295 -22.79 36.93 -9.12
C PHE A 295 -22.32 35.68 -9.86
N ASN A 296 -23.23 34.72 -10.02
CA ASN A 296 -22.95 33.41 -10.63
C ASN A 296 -23.08 33.51 -12.18
N ILE A 297 -22.28 34.39 -12.80
CA ILE A 297 -22.41 34.82 -14.21
C ILE A 297 -21.62 33.91 -15.18
N ASN A 298 -20.64 33.16 -14.68
CA ASN A 298 -19.74 32.39 -15.55
C ASN A 298 -20.43 31.19 -16.22
N LYS A 299 -20.03 30.94 -17.48
CA LYS A 299 -20.59 29.87 -18.31
C LYS A 299 -20.42 28.52 -17.62
N LYS A 300 -21.48 27.71 -17.64
CA LYS A 300 -21.41 26.33 -17.14
C LYS A 300 -20.47 25.53 -18.03
N GLN A 301 -19.56 24.82 -17.38
CA GLN A 301 -18.71 23.80 -18.00
C GLN A 301 -19.26 22.45 -17.55
N TYR A 302 -20.03 21.80 -18.40
CA TYR A 302 -20.68 20.53 -18.08
C TYR A 302 -19.67 19.39 -18.05
N ALA A 303 -19.92 18.41 -17.20
CA ALA A 303 -19.24 17.12 -17.29
C ALA A 303 -19.50 16.52 -18.68
N ALA A 304 -18.46 15.98 -19.31
CA ALA A 304 -18.56 15.40 -20.65
C ALA A 304 -19.34 14.08 -20.64
N LYS A 305 -19.92 13.70 -21.79
CA LYS A 305 -20.54 12.40 -21.99
C LYS A 305 -19.57 11.27 -21.61
N GLY A 306 -20.08 10.27 -20.88
CA GLY A 306 -19.29 9.13 -20.39
C GLY A 306 -18.65 9.34 -19.02
N ILE A 307 -18.64 10.56 -18.45
CA ILE A 307 -18.19 10.78 -17.07
C ILE A 307 -19.09 10.01 -16.11
N ALA A 308 -18.47 9.29 -15.18
CA ALA A 308 -19.17 8.50 -14.18
C ALA A 308 -19.77 9.40 -13.09
N VAL A 309 -21.00 9.07 -12.70
CA VAL A 309 -21.66 9.54 -11.49
C VAL A 309 -21.93 8.30 -10.65
N LEU A 310 -21.48 8.32 -9.40
CA LEU A 310 -21.69 7.24 -8.44
C LEU A 310 -22.86 7.60 -7.53
N LEU A 311 -23.69 6.60 -7.22
CA LEU A 311 -24.74 6.67 -6.21
C LEU A 311 -24.46 5.60 -5.16
N ILE A 312 -24.21 6.05 -3.93
CA ILE A 312 -23.90 5.22 -2.78
C ILE A 312 -25.12 5.22 -1.84
N PRO A 313 -25.69 4.06 -1.47
CA PRO A 313 -26.75 3.99 -0.47
C PRO A 313 -26.19 4.44 0.88
N TYR A 314 -26.64 5.59 1.39
CA TYR A 314 -25.98 6.29 2.50
C TYR A 314 -26.43 5.74 3.86
N THR A 315 -26.27 4.43 4.07
CA THR A 315 -26.57 3.73 5.33
C THR A 315 -25.56 4.12 6.43
N ALA A 316 -25.80 3.67 7.67
CA ALA A 316 -24.89 3.94 8.80
C ALA A 316 -23.44 3.54 8.51
N TYR A 317 -23.23 2.39 7.86
CA TYR A 317 -21.91 1.92 7.43
C TYR A 317 -21.22 2.93 6.48
N TYR A 318 -21.89 3.33 5.39
CA TYR A 318 -21.29 4.27 4.44
C TYR A 318 -21.10 5.67 5.02
N LYS A 319 -22.00 6.12 5.90
CA LYS A 319 -21.84 7.39 6.63
C LYS A 319 -20.56 7.41 7.45
N GLU A 320 -20.34 6.36 8.23
CA GLU A 320 -19.12 6.22 9.04
C GLU A 320 -17.89 6.11 8.15
N TRP A 321 -17.92 5.24 7.13
CA TRP A 321 -16.83 5.05 6.18
C TRP A 321 -16.42 6.35 5.47
N VAL A 322 -17.38 7.15 4.99
CA VAL A 322 -17.10 8.45 4.36
C VAL A 322 -16.47 9.41 5.37
N THR A 323 -17.05 9.53 6.56
CA THR A 323 -16.58 10.43 7.61
C THR A 323 -15.15 10.09 8.04
N ARG A 324 -14.85 8.80 8.23
CA ARG A 324 -13.53 8.30 8.57
C ARG A 324 -12.52 8.59 7.47
N ASN A 325 -12.82 8.26 6.22
CA ASN A 325 -11.93 8.52 5.10
C ASN A 325 -11.65 10.01 4.88
N GLU A 326 -12.63 10.89 5.11
CA GLU A 326 -12.39 12.34 5.04
C GLU A 326 -11.43 12.82 6.13
N SER A 327 -11.52 12.25 7.34
CA SER A 327 -10.58 12.56 8.43
C SER A 327 -9.17 12.02 8.15
N LEU A 328 -9.06 10.82 7.57
CA LEU A 328 -7.81 10.12 7.29
C LEU A 328 -7.09 10.65 6.05
N ARG A 329 -7.82 11.27 5.10
CA ARG A 329 -7.24 11.87 3.90
C ARG A 329 -6.12 12.85 4.20
N LYS A 330 -6.23 13.63 5.30
CA LYS A 330 -5.17 14.56 5.75
C LYS A 330 -3.86 13.85 6.15
N LYS A 331 -3.95 12.57 6.51
CA LYS A 331 -2.84 11.72 6.91
C LYS A 331 -2.34 10.82 5.76
N GLY A 332 -2.91 10.94 4.57
CA GLY A 332 -2.58 10.08 3.42
C GLY A 332 -3.03 8.63 3.55
N VAL A 333 -3.99 8.36 4.44
CA VAL A 333 -4.53 7.02 4.70
C VAL A 333 -5.95 6.92 4.16
N SER A 334 -6.34 5.76 3.64
CA SER A 334 -7.69 5.46 3.17
C SER A 334 -8.11 4.06 3.58
N ILE A 335 -9.29 3.94 4.20
CA ILE A 335 -9.96 2.66 4.46
C ILE A 335 -10.67 2.26 3.17
N PRO A 336 -10.26 1.20 2.45
CA PRO A 336 -10.99 0.75 1.26
C PRO A 336 -12.39 0.26 1.62
N LEU A 337 -13.29 0.16 0.64
CA LEU A 337 -14.55 -0.54 0.84
C LEU A 337 -14.31 -2.05 0.71
N SER A 338 -15.05 -2.85 1.49
CA SER A 338 -15.15 -4.29 1.24
C SER A 338 -15.73 -4.54 -0.16
N LYS A 339 -15.41 -5.69 -0.78
CA LYS A 339 -15.93 -6.04 -2.12
C LYS A 339 -17.46 -6.04 -2.15
N GLU A 340 -18.10 -6.45 -1.06
CA GLU A 340 -19.56 -6.47 -0.95
C GLU A 340 -20.16 -5.06 -0.86
N ALA A 341 -19.55 -4.16 -0.09
CA ALA A 341 -19.97 -2.77 -0.03
C ALA A 341 -19.71 -2.03 -1.35
N ALA A 342 -18.60 -2.31 -2.02
CA ALA A 342 -18.33 -1.74 -3.34
C ALA A 342 -19.36 -2.18 -4.39
N ALA A 343 -19.83 -3.44 -4.33
CA ALA A 343 -20.85 -3.97 -5.23
C ALA A 343 -22.24 -3.30 -5.08
N CYS A 344 -22.49 -2.60 -3.97
CA CYS A 344 -23.74 -1.88 -3.74
C CYS A 344 -23.69 -0.40 -4.19
N ILE A 345 -22.62 0.02 -4.89
CA ILE A 345 -22.54 1.35 -5.50
C ILE A 345 -23.08 1.29 -6.92
N LYS A 346 -24.09 2.11 -7.22
CA LYS A 346 -24.66 2.22 -8.56
C LYS A 346 -23.87 3.25 -9.37
N VAL A 347 -23.60 2.95 -10.64
CA VAL A 347 -22.89 3.87 -11.54
C VAL A 347 -23.82 4.24 -12.68
N ALA A 348 -23.96 5.54 -12.91
CA ALA A 348 -24.53 6.10 -14.13
C ALA A 348 -23.44 6.86 -14.87
N THR A 349 -23.64 7.09 -16.17
CA THR A 349 -22.77 7.97 -16.95
C THR A 349 -23.56 9.18 -17.41
N VAL A 350 -22.85 10.30 -17.56
CA VAL A 350 -23.39 11.45 -18.25
C VAL A 350 -23.74 11.04 -19.68
N TYR A 351 -24.99 11.24 -20.10
CA TYR A 351 -25.49 10.74 -21.39
C TYR A 351 -25.57 11.81 -22.49
N ASP A 352 -25.45 13.09 -22.14
CA ASP A 352 -25.53 14.22 -23.07
C ASP A 352 -24.44 15.29 -22.81
N ASP A 353 -24.37 16.28 -23.69
CA ASP A 353 -23.43 17.41 -23.57
C ASP A 353 -23.89 18.49 -22.56
N LYS A 354 -24.99 18.23 -21.84
CA LYS A 354 -25.54 19.09 -20.79
C LYS A 354 -25.27 18.52 -19.40
N GLY A 355 -24.38 17.53 -19.30
CA GLY A 355 -23.97 16.94 -18.03
C GLY A 355 -25.09 16.12 -17.38
N SER A 356 -26.10 15.70 -18.14
CA SER A 356 -27.28 15.05 -17.60
C SER A 356 -27.01 13.58 -17.23
N PHE A 357 -27.54 13.13 -16.10
CA PHE A 357 -27.45 11.75 -15.61
C PHE A 357 -28.75 11.35 -14.89
N GLU A 358 -28.99 10.04 -14.77
CA GLU A 358 -30.13 9.51 -14.02
C GLU A 358 -29.82 8.20 -13.31
N PHE A 359 -30.55 7.96 -12.21
CA PHE A 359 -30.61 6.71 -11.49
C PHE A 359 -32.08 6.34 -11.25
N VAL A 360 -32.43 5.10 -11.56
CA VAL A 360 -33.78 4.55 -11.38
C VAL A 360 -33.80 3.43 -10.34
N ASN A 361 -34.99 2.98 -9.97
CA ASN A 361 -35.24 1.86 -9.07
C ASN A 361 -34.75 2.06 -7.64
N LEU A 362 -34.91 3.29 -7.11
CA LEU A 362 -34.42 3.68 -5.79
C LEU A 362 -35.56 3.65 -4.75
N GLN A 363 -35.28 3.14 -3.56
CA GLN A 363 -36.20 3.22 -2.42
C GLN A 363 -36.12 4.59 -1.73
N PRO A 364 -37.06 4.92 -0.82
CA PRO A 364 -36.88 6.01 0.13
C PRO A 364 -35.63 5.80 0.97
N GLY A 365 -34.89 6.88 1.19
CA GLY A 365 -33.65 6.84 1.94
C GLY A 365 -32.70 7.97 1.57
N GLU A 366 -31.52 7.93 2.19
CA GLU A 366 -30.43 8.86 1.89
C GLU A 366 -29.42 8.22 0.93
N TYR A 367 -28.92 9.04 0.00
CA TYR A 367 -27.99 8.64 -1.03
C TYR A 367 -26.89 9.68 -1.13
N LEU A 368 -25.64 9.22 -1.25
CA LEU A 368 -24.51 10.08 -1.56
C LEU A 368 -24.21 9.97 -3.06
N LEU A 369 -24.31 11.11 -3.74
CA LEU A 369 -23.86 11.25 -5.12
C LEU A 369 -22.41 11.73 -5.15
N TYR A 370 -21.61 11.12 -6.00
CA TYR A 370 -20.22 11.51 -6.25
C TYR A 370 -19.94 11.59 -7.75
N THR A 371 -19.21 12.62 -8.18
CA THR A 371 -18.66 12.69 -9.53
C THR A 371 -17.38 13.52 -9.52
N GLU A 372 -16.50 13.24 -10.49
CA GLU A 372 -15.28 13.99 -10.71
C GLU A 372 -15.05 14.18 -12.21
N PHE A 373 -14.75 15.41 -12.63
CA PHE A 373 -14.45 15.74 -14.02
C PHE A 373 -13.55 16.98 -14.15
N GLY A 374 -12.86 17.09 -15.27
CA GLY A 374 -12.03 18.24 -15.61
C GLY A 374 -12.84 19.43 -16.10
N TYR A 375 -12.37 20.65 -15.81
CA TYR A 375 -12.88 21.90 -16.38
C TYR A 375 -11.73 22.89 -16.58
N ILE A 376 -11.98 23.96 -17.33
CA ILE A 376 -10.99 25.03 -17.57
C ILE A 376 -11.14 26.08 -16.47
N HIS A 377 -10.05 26.34 -15.76
CA HIS A 377 -9.93 27.43 -14.79
C HIS A 377 -9.11 28.57 -15.37
N THR A 378 -9.58 29.80 -15.15
CA THR A 378 -8.92 31.03 -15.58
C THR A 378 -8.34 31.73 -14.36
N SER A 379 -7.03 31.88 -14.32
CA SER A 379 -6.32 32.63 -13.27
C SER A 379 -5.65 33.88 -13.84
N ASN A 380 -5.34 34.84 -12.97
CA ASN A 380 -4.59 36.02 -13.36
C ASN A 380 -3.10 35.81 -13.03
N ARG A 381 -2.24 35.99 -14.03
CA ARG A 381 -0.79 35.97 -13.86
C ARG A 381 -0.26 37.38 -14.02
N THR A 382 0.33 37.92 -12.97
CA THR A 382 0.98 39.23 -13.01
C THR A 382 2.48 39.05 -13.26
N GLU A 383 3.01 39.74 -14.27
CA GLU A 383 4.43 39.72 -14.61
C GLU A 383 5.00 41.13 -14.53
N VAL A 384 6.25 41.25 -14.07
CA VAL A 384 6.98 42.51 -14.10
C VAL A 384 7.53 42.70 -15.52
N VAL A 385 7.04 43.70 -16.23
CA VAL A 385 7.42 44.00 -17.62
C VAL A 385 8.43 45.14 -17.72
N GLY A 386 8.73 45.81 -16.60
CA GLY A 386 9.73 46.86 -16.55
C GLY A 386 9.84 47.50 -15.18
N TYR A 387 10.67 48.53 -15.11
CA TYR A 387 10.91 49.30 -13.89
C TYR A 387 10.95 50.79 -14.23
N THR A 388 10.42 51.61 -13.33
CA THR A 388 10.48 53.06 -13.42
C THR A 388 11.27 53.60 -12.23
N ASP A 389 12.42 54.22 -12.53
CA ASP A 389 13.24 54.90 -11.55
C ASP A 389 12.75 56.34 -11.37
N THR A 390 12.60 56.76 -10.11
CA THR A 390 12.19 58.13 -9.78
C THR A 390 13.40 58.93 -9.28
N TYR A 391 13.61 60.12 -9.84
CA TYR A 391 14.67 61.04 -9.45
C TYR A 391 14.07 62.37 -9.00
N ILE A 392 14.54 62.93 -7.89
CA ILE A 392 14.19 64.27 -7.42
C ILE A 392 15.49 65.08 -7.34
N ASN A 393 15.55 66.22 -8.03
CA ASN A 393 16.73 67.08 -8.13
C ASN A 393 18.01 66.33 -8.58
N GLY A 394 17.86 65.36 -9.48
CA GLY A 394 18.97 64.52 -9.97
C GLY A 394 19.39 63.39 -9.03
N MET A 395 18.79 63.27 -7.84
CA MET A 395 19.08 62.21 -6.88
C MET A 395 18.05 61.07 -6.99
N PHE A 396 18.54 59.84 -7.13
CA PHE A 396 17.70 58.63 -7.18
C PHE A 396 16.89 58.47 -5.89
N GLN A 397 15.58 58.24 -6.02
CA GLN A 397 14.64 58.11 -4.90
C GLN A 397 14.07 56.68 -4.75
N GLY A 398 14.17 55.86 -5.79
CA GLY A 398 13.69 54.49 -5.76
C GLY A 398 13.16 54.02 -7.11
N THR A 399 12.89 52.73 -7.17
CA THR A 399 12.40 52.04 -8.36
C THR A 399 11.04 51.42 -8.06
N SER A 400 10.06 51.66 -8.94
CA SER A 400 8.77 50.94 -8.93
C SER A 400 8.72 49.91 -10.05
N ALA A 401 8.24 48.71 -9.76
CA ALA A 401 8.00 47.68 -10.77
C ALA A 401 6.74 48.02 -11.59
N ASN A 402 6.87 47.98 -12.91
CA ASN A 402 5.75 48.05 -13.85
C ASN A 402 5.26 46.63 -14.10
N THR A 403 4.00 46.37 -13.79
CA THR A 403 3.41 45.04 -13.91
C THR A 403 2.30 45.00 -14.94
N GLU A 404 2.25 43.94 -15.73
CA GLU A 404 1.09 43.60 -16.56
C GLU A 404 0.42 42.32 -16.02
N THR A 405 -0.90 42.25 -16.13
CA THR A 405 -1.70 41.10 -15.69
C THR A 405 -2.33 40.41 -16.90
N TYR A 406 -2.03 39.13 -17.07
CA TYR A 406 -2.54 38.28 -18.14
C TYR A 406 -3.52 37.25 -17.60
N LYS A 407 -4.59 36.96 -18.36
CA LYS A 407 -5.48 35.83 -18.07
C LYS A 407 -4.88 34.55 -18.62
N VAL A 408 -4.62 33.56 -17.77
CA VAL A 408 -4.10 32.25 -18.15
C VAL A 408 -5.16 31.19 -17.92
N LYS A 409 -5.35 30.31 -18.90
CA LYS A 409 -6.27 29.17 -18.79
C LYS A 409 -5.50 27.90 -18.48
N GLY A 410 -5.92 27.18 -17.45
CA GLY A 410 -5.38 25.89 -17.04
C GLY A 410 -6.45 24.84 -16.85
N GLY A 411 -6.06 23.57 -16.88
CA GLY A 411 -6.94 22.47 -16.48
C GLY A 411 -7.10 22.42 -14.95
N ALA A 412 -8.33 22.26 -14.48
CA ALA A 412 -8.68 22.04 -13.09
C ALA A 412 -9.65 20.84 -12.97
N SER A 413 -9.87 20.33 -11.76
CA SER A 413 -10.81 19.23 -11.50
C SER A 413 -11.91 19.64 -10.53
N ALA A 414 -13.13 19.20 -10.82
CA ALA A 414 -14.30 19.36 -9.98
C ALA A 414 -14.65 18.02 -9.35
N SER A 415 -14.28 17.81 -8.08
CA SER A 415 -14.76 16.69 -7.27
C SER A 415 -15.96 17.15 -6.44
N ILE A 416 -17.12 16.51 -6.63
CA ILE A 416 -18.40 16.94 -6.06
C ILE A 416 -19.02 15.78 -5.29
N LYS A 417 -19.37 16.02 -4.03
CA LYS A 417 -20.15 15.13 -3.17
C LYS A 417 -21.45 15.80 -2.79
N LYS A 418 -22.57 15.09 -2.87
CA LYS A 418 -23.87 15.62 -2.43
C LYS A 418 -24.76 14.53 -1.87
N ILE A 419 -25.23 14.75 -0.64
CA ILE A 419 -26.24 13.89 -0.02
C ILE A 419 -27.62 14.33 -0.52
N ILE A 420 -28.43 13.36 -0.90
CA ILE A 420 -29.81 13.52 -1.38
C ILE A 420 -30.70 12.58 -0.59
N THR A 421 -31.91 13.02 -0.28
CA THR A 421 -32.91 12.23 0.42
C THR A 421 -34.12 12.02 -0.48
N ILE A 422 -34.51 10.78 -0.69
CA ILE A 422 -35.79 10.38 -1.27
C ILE A 422 -36.74 10.13 -0.09
N LYS A 423 -37.81 10.93 0.01
CA LYS A 423 -38.72 10.92 1.15
C LYS A 423 -39.82 9.88 1.02
N LYS A 424 -40.26 9.60 -0.21
CA LYS A 424 -41.36 8.67 -0.48
C LYS A 424 -41.15 7.85 -1.74
N GLU A 425 -41.78 6.69 -1.79
CA GLU A 425 -41.70 5.76 -2.91
C GLU A 425 -42.23 6.41 -4.19
N GLY A 426 -41.51 6.23 -5.31
CA GLY A 426 -41.89 6.79 -6.61
C GLY A 426 -41.56 8.27 -6.79
N GLU A 427 -40.86 8.89 -5.84
CA GLU A 427 -40.45 10.30 -5.96
C GLU A 427 -39.41 10.49 -7.07
N ARG A 428 -39.53 11.58 -7.84
CA ARG A 428 -38.51 12.03 -8.79
C ARG A 428 -37.78 13.22 -8.20
N VAL A 429 -36.48 13.09 -7.96
CA VAL A 429 -35.64 14.12 -7.36
C VAL A 429 -34.68 14.69 -8.41
N SER A 430 -34.77 16.00 -8.66
CA SER A 430 -33.85 16.71 -9.55
C SER A 430 -32.67 17.33 -8.78
N VAL A 431 -31.44 17.06 -9.22
CA VAL A 431 -30.22 17.48 -8.53
C VAL A 431 -29.22 18.19 -9.44
N LYS A 432 -28.59 19.25 -8.91
CA LYS A 432 -27.42 19.88 -9.52
C LYS A 432 -26.17 19.51 -8.73
N LEU A 433 -25.25 18.79 -9.37
CA LEU A 433 -23.89 18.54 -8.89
C LEU A 433 -23.02 19.68 -9.43
N LYS A 434 -22.91 20.75 -8.63
CA LYS A 434 -22.19 21.97 -9.02
C LYS A 434 -20.92 22.17 -8.21
N LYS A 435 -19.80 22.49 -8.88
CA LYS A 435 -18.61 23.07 -8.26
C LYS A 435 -18.61 24.57 -8.55
N THR A 436 -18.54 25.37 -7.49
CA THR A 436 -18.27 26.81 -7.54
C THR A 436 -16.99 27.04 -6.75
N LEU A 437 -15.99 27.68 -7.36
CA LEU A 437 -14.83 28.20 -6.66
C LEU A 437 -15.16 29.54 -6.01
#